data_AF-A0A6C0FF45-F1
#
_entry.id   AF-A0A6C0FF45-F1
#
_cell.length_a   1.000
_cell.length_b   1.000
_cell.length_c   1.000
_cell.angle_alpha   90.00
_cell.angle_beta   90.00
_cell.angle_gamma   90.00
#
_symmetry.space_group_name_H-M   'P 1'
#
loop_
_entity.id
_entity.type
_entity.pdbx_description
1 polymer ?
#
loop_
_entity_poly.entity_id
_entity_poly.type
_entity_poly.pdbx_seq_one_letter_code
_entity_poly.pdbx_strand_id
1 'polypeptide(L)'
;MDSMKVTDNVELDFPARMSDGRMFTDYRQNCLLNNGLAKGRGSWEYRNYLTENADQLMIEFTKAQEAVTECTKCTDNTVLPVRTILNCDPEGCNYILNNPNGLGQGRQY
;
A
#
# COMPACT_ATOMS: atom_id res chain seq x y z
N MET A 1 23.10 16.76 18.52
CA MET A 1 21.73 16.84 17.98
C MET A 1 21.76 16.21 16.60
N ASP A 2 21.74 14.88 16.56
CA ASP A 2 21.60 14.17 15.30
C ASP A 2 20.12 13.82 15.15
N SER A 3 19.43 14.62 14.35
CA SER A 3 18.02 14.42 14.01
C SER A 3 17.92 14.20 12.52
N MET A 4 18.33 13.03 12.07
CA MET A 4 17.87 12.46 10.80
C MET A 4 16.96 11.27 11.09
N LYS A 5 15.77 11.57 11.64
CA LYS A 5 14.65 10.63 11.53
C LYS A 5 13.70 11.16 10.47
N VAL A 6 13.72 10.55 9.29
CA VAL A 6 12.49 10.04 8.64
C VAL A 6 12.89 8.85 7.76
N THR A 7 12.61 7.63 8.20
CA THR A 7 12.35 6.52 7.27
C THR A 7 10.91 6.07 7.52
N ASP A 8 10.11 6.09 6.47
CA ASP A 8 8.73 5.61 6.47
C ASP A 8 8.54 4.47 5.45
N ASN A 9 9.68 3.87 5.11
CA ASN A 9 9.82 2.79 4.15
C ASN A 9 9.77 1.48 4.94
N VAL A 10 8.56 0.99 5.18
CA VAL A 10 8.35 -0.40 5.66
C VAL A 10 9.00 -1.40 4.70
N GLU A 11 9.15 -1.04 3.42
CA GLU A 11 10.02 -1.68 2.42
C GLU A 11 10.80 -0.59 1.67
N LEU A 12 12.07 -0.83 1.34
CA LEU A 12 12.97 0.16 0.69
C LEU A 12 12.45 0.70 -0.66
N ASP A 13 11.49 0.00 -1.28
CA ASP A 13 10.85 0.35 -2.55
C ASP A 13 9.44 0.96 -2.40
N PHE A 14 8.94 1.21 -1.18
CA PHE A 14 7.58 1.73 -0.95
C PHE A 14 7.58 3.25 -0.69
N PRO A 15 6.62 4.03 -1.22
CA PRO A 15 6.49 5.45 -0.92
C PRO A 15 6.25 5.69 0.58
N ALA A 16 6.92 6.69 1.14
CA ALA A 16 6.80 7.06 2.56
C ALA A 16 5.33 7.33 2.96
N ARG A 17 4.83 6.67 4.01
CA ARG A 17 3.48 6.86 4.60
C ARG A 17 3.30 8.20 5.34
N MET A 18 3.41 9.32 4.63
CA MET A 18 3.23 10.63 5.25
C MET A 18 1.76 10.85 5.67
N SER A 19 1.52 11.26 6.93
CA SER A 19 0.18 11.56 7.45
C SER A 19 -0.54 12.71 6.73
N ASP A 20 0.15 13.51 5.91
CA ASP A 20 -0.45 14.62 5.17
C ASP A 20 -1.06 14.22 3.82
N GLY A 21 -0.97 12.95 3.44
CA GLY A 21 -1.59 12.44 2.23
C GLY A 21 -0.85 12.77 0.93
N ARG A 22 0.41 13.23 1.00
CA ARG A 22 1.29 13.42 -0.16
C ARG A 22 1.32 12.23 -1.13
N MET A 23 1.11 11.02 -0.61
CA MET A 23 1.13 9.80 -1.41
C MET A 23 -0.03 9.73 -2.41
N PHE A 24 -1.21 10.25 -2.08
CA PHE A 24 -2.43 10.21 -2.91
C PHE A 24 -2.85 11.58 -3.46
N THR A 25 -2.07 12.63 -3.19
CA THR A 25 -2.37 13.99 -3.61
C THR A 25 -1.55 14.36 -4.85
N ASP A 26 -2.23 14.69 -5.94
CA ASP A 26 -1.59 15.20 -7.15
C ASP A 26 -1.34 16.72 -7.03
N TYR A 27 -0.07 17.11 -6.99
CA TYR A 27 0.35 18.53 -6.92
C TYR A 27 0.45 19.21 -8.28
N ARG A 28 0.16 18.51 -9.39
CA ARG A 28 0.18 19.10 -10.73
C ARG A 28 -0.86 20.21 -10.84
N GLN A 29 -0.54 21.16 -11.70
CA GLN A 29 -1.38 22.33 -11.95
C GLN A 29 -2.74 21.89 -12.51
N ASN A 30 -3.83 22.42 -11.95
CA ASN A 30 -5.18 22.11 -12.43
C ASN A 30 -5.37 22.46 -13.92
N CYS A 31 -4.65 23.44 -14.45
CA CYS A 31 -4.67 23.79 -15.88
C CYS A 31 -4.20 22.63 -16.77
N LEU A 32 -3.11 21.95 -16.38
CA LEU A 32 -2.57 20.82 -17.13
C LEU A 32 -3.54 19.64 -17.12
N LEU A 33 -4.12 19.35 -15.95
CA LEU A 33 -5.13 18.30 -15.79
C LEU A 33 -6.36 18.56 -16.67
N ASN A 34 -6.94 19.76 -16.56
CA ASN A 34 -8.14 20.10 -17.31
C ASN A 34 -7.90 20.16 -18.82
N ASN A 35 -6.75 20.66 -19.27
CA ASN A 35 -6.43 20.66 -20.71
C ASN A 35 -6.27 19.24 -21.26
N GLY A 36 -5.69 18.32 -20.47
CA GLY A 36 -5.60 16.90 -20.83
C GLY A 36 -6.97 16.22 -20.93
N LEU A 37 -7.88 16.54 -20.01
CA LEU A 37 -9.25 15.99 -19.99
C LEU A 37 -10.16 16.62 -21.05
N ALA A 38 -9.99 17.92 -21.32
CA ALA A 38 -10.82 18.65 -22.25
C ALA A 38 -10.62 18.18 -23.69
N LYS A 39 -9.40 17.73 -24.07
CA LYS A 39 -9.09 17.22 -25.41
C LYS A 39 -9.56 18.15 -26.56
N GLY A 40 -9.47 19.46 -26.34
CA GLY A 40 -9.89 20.48 -27.31
C GLY A 40 -11.39 20.82 -27.31
N ARG A 41 -12.19 20.27 -26.38
CA ARG A 41 -13.61 20.63 -26.20
C ARG A 41 -13.79 22.07 -25.76
N GLY A 42 -14.92 22.65 -26.17
CA GLY A 42 -15.36 23.96 -25.68
C GLY A 42 -15.71 23.92 -24.19
N SER A 43 -15.78 25.09 -23.54
CA SER A 43 -16.04 25.19 -22.09
C SER A 43 -17.35 24.54 -21.66
N TRP A 44 -18.40 24.68 -22.47
CA TRP A 44 -19.70 24.05 -22.23
C TRP A 44 -19.66 22.53 -22.38
N GLU A 45 -19.07 22.05 -23.48
CA GLU A 45 -18.93 20.61 -23.76
C GLU A 45 -18.08 19.93 -22.69
N TYR A 46 -17.02 20.60 -22.24
CA TYR A 46 -16.16 20.09 -21.18
C TYR A 46 -16.91 19.98 -19.85
N ARG A 47 -17.68 21.01 -19.48
CA ARG A 47 -18.55 20.93 -18.29
C ARG A 47 -19.56 19.81 -18.39
N ASN A 48 -20.21 19.63 -19.55
CA ASN A 48 -21.18 18.55 -19.73
C ASN A 48 -20.51 17.18 -19.60
N TYR A 49 -19.36 16.99 -20.26
CA TYR A 49 -18.57 15.78 -20.14
C TYR A 49 -18.19 15.45 -18.70
N LEU A 50 -17.68 16.42 -17.94
CA LEU A 50 -17.34 16.21 -16.53
C LEU A 50 -18.55 15.80 -15.70
N THR A 51 -19.73 16.34 -16.02
CA THR A 51 -20.97 16.06 -15.29
C THR A 51 -21.48 14.64 -15.59
N GLU A 52 -21.48 14.25 -16.86
CA GLU A 52 -21.97 12.95 -17.31
C GLU A 52 -21.00 11.80 -16.98
N ASN A 53 -19.71 12.09 -16.85
CA ASN A 53 -18.66 11.07 -16.66
C ASN A 53 -17.94 11.19 -15.31
N ALA A 54 -18.50 11.93 -14.35
CA ALA A 54 -17.87 12.20 -13.05
C ALA A 54 -17.45 10.91 -12.34
N ASP A 55 -18.36 9.95 -12.22
CA ASP A 55 -18.11 8.69 -11.52
C ASP A 55 -17.02 7.85 -12.19
N GLN A 56 -17.05 7.78 -13.52
CA GLN A 56 -16.05 7.04 -14.28
C GLN A 56 -14.66 7.69 -14.14
N LEU A 57 -14.58 9.02 -14.23
CA LEU A 57 -13.34 9.76 -14.05
C LEU A 57 -12.76 9.56 -12.65
N MET A 58 -13.59 9.58 -11.60
CA MET A 58 -13.14 9.30 -10.23
C MET A 58 -12.55 7.89 -10.12
N ILE A 59 -13.22 6.87 -10.67
CA ILE A 59 -12.73 5.49 -10.66
C ILE A 59 -11.40 5.37 -11.42
N GLU A 60 -11.27 6.03 -12.57
CA GLU A 60 -10.02 6.04 -13.34
C GLU A 60 -8.86 6.67 -12.56
N PHE A 61 -9.10 7.78 -11.86
CA PHE A 61 -8.09 8.40 -10.99
C PHE A 61 -7.72 7.51 -9.82
N THR A 62 -8.68 6.87 -9.16
CA THR A 62 -8.42 5.93 -8.07
C THR A 62 -7.59 4.75 -8.55
N LYS A 63 -7.92 4.13 -9.69
CA LYS A 63 -7.14 3.02 -10.26
C LYS A 63 -5.71 3.41 -10.62
N ALA A 64 -5.53 4.58 -11.22
CA ALA A 64 -4.20 5.09 -11.54
C ALA A 64 -3.36 5.31 -10.28
N GLN A 65 -4.00 5.78 -9.21
CA GLN A 65 -3.36 5.98 -7.92
C GLN A 65 -3.01 4.64 -7.25
N GLU A 66 -3.95 3.70 -7.22
CA GLU A 66 -3.74 2.33 -6.71
C GLU A 66 -2.58 1.65 -7.43
N ALA A 67 -2.48 1.74 -8.75
CA ALA A 67 -1.37 1.12 -9.50
C ALA A 67 0.03 1.61 -9.05
N VAL A 68 0.14 2.81 -8.50
CA VAL A 68 1.40 3.38 -8.00
C VAL A 68 1.61 3.10 -6.51
N THR A 69 0.54 3.00 -5.73
CA THR A 69 0.60 2.92 -4.26
C THR A 69 0.20 1.58 -3.67
N GLU A 70 -0.38 0.68 -4.46
CA GLU A 70 -0.80 -0.64 -4.02
C GLU A 70 0.43 -1.43 -3.59
N CYS A 71 0.31 -2.07 -2.42
CA CYS A 71 1.41 -2.89 -1.95
C CYS A 71 1.38 -4.26 -2.63
N THR A 72 2.23 -4.46 -3.63
CA THR A 72 2.33 -5.72 -4.39
C THR A 72 3.15 -6.80 -3.68
N LYS A 73 3.97 -6.42 -2.68
CA LYS A 73 4.86 -7.32 -1.94
C LYS A 73 4.60 -7.34 -0.43
N CYS A 74 3.55 -6.68 0.06
CA CYS A 74 3.17 -6.76 1.47
C CYS A 74 2.60 -8.14 1.74
N THR A 75 3.46 -9.12 1.98
CA THR A 75 3.03 -10.30 2.70
C THR A 75 2.66 -9.81 4.10
N ASP A 76 1.37 -9.66 4.38
CA ASP A 76 0.80 -9.24 5.67
C ASP A 76 1.16 -10.16 6.85
N ASN A 77 2.24 -10.93 6.76
CA ASN A 77 2.89 -11.57 7.90
C ASN A 77 3.65 -10.53 8.71
N THR A 78 2.89 -9.67 9.39
CA THR A 78 3.35 -8.94 10.58
C THR A 78 3.83 -9.89 11.68
N VAL A 79 3.47 -11.17 11.57
CA VAL A 79 3.94 -12.23 12.44
C VAL A 79 5.26 -12.76 11.91
N LEU A 80 6.35 -12.46 12.64
CA LEU A 80 7.64 -13.08 12.43
C LEU A 80 7.48 -14.61 12.56
N PRO A 81 8.15 -15.41 11.71
CA PRO A 81 8.05 -16.87 11.81
C PRO A 81 8.51 -17.34 13.19
N VAL A 82 7.81 -18.31 13.78
CA VAL A 82 8.20 -18.87 15.08
C VAL A 82 9.51 -19.63 14.98
N ARG A 83 10.36 -19.53 16.01
CA ARG A 83 11.65 -20.23 16.04
C ARG A 83 11.47 -21.73 16.19
N THR A 84 10.60 -22.12 17.11
CA THR A 84 10.31 -23.52 17.44
C THR A 84 8.82 -23.79 17.42
N ILE A 85 8.45 -25.02 17.10
CA ILE A 85 7.08 -25.52 17.17
C ILE A 85 7.07 -26.63 18.23
N LEU A 86 6.15 -26.53 19.19
CA LEU A 86 5.83 -27.60 20.11
C LEU A 86 4.85 -28.55 19.42
N ASN A 87 5.30 -29.76 19.11
CA ASN A 87 4.45 -30.83 18.61
C ASN A 87 4.11 -31.76 19.79
N CYS A 88 2.84 -31.82 20.18
CA CYS A 88 2.39 -32.61 21.32
C CYS A 88 1.54 -33.78 20.85
N ASP A 89 2.04 -34.99 21.09
CA ASP A 89 1.29 -36.23 20.95
C ASP A 89 0.79 -36.69 22.34
N PRO A 90 -0.15 -37.66 22.41
CA PRO A 90 -0.64 -38.19 23.69
C PRO A 90 0.45 -38.76 24.61
N GLU A 91 1.59 -39.18 24.04
CA GLU A 91 2.72 -39.74 24.79
C GLU A 91 3.73 -38.69 25.25
N GLY A 92 3.71 -37.47 24.71
CA GLY A 92 4.64 -36.41 25.08
C GLY A 92 4.76 -35.28 24.06
N CYS A 93 5.49 -34.23 24.43
CA CYS A 93 5.71 -33.06 23.56
C CYS A 93 7.17 -32.91 23.15
N ASN A 94 7.40 -32.69 21.86
CA ASN A 94 8.72 -32.47 21.26
C ASN A 94 8.84 -31.06 20.66
N TYR A 95 10.01 -30.46 20.80
CA TYR A 95 10.32 -29.15 20.21
C TYR A 95 10.99 -29.35 18.85
N ILE A 96 10.35 -28.85 17.80
CA ILE A 96 10.86 -28.89 16.42
C ILE A 96 11.34 -27.50 16.04
N LEU A 97 12.54 -27.39 15.46
CA LEU A 97 13.04 -26.12 14.94
C LEU A 97 12.32 -25.79 13.62
N ASN A 98 11.64 -24.64 13.57
CA ASN A 98 10.94 -24.19 12.37
C ASN A 98 11.79 -23.20 11.57
N ASN A 99 12.29 -22.14 12.21
CA ASN A 99 13.17 -21.17 11.58
C ASN A 99 14.26 -20.71 12.57
N PRO A 100 15.56 -20.92 12.29
CA PRO A 100 16.65 -20.48 13.17
C PRO A 100 16.63 -18.98 13.48
N ASN A 101 16.15 -18.17 12.51
CA ASN A 101 16.04 -16.71 12.61
C ASN A 101 14.65 -16.25 13.08
N GLY A 102 13.76 -17.19 13.40
CA GLY A 102 12.43 -16.91 13.93
C GLY A 102 12.45 -16.47 15.40
N LEU A 103 11.31 -15.99 15.90
CA LEU A 103 11.13 -15.58 17.29
C LEU A 103 9.93 -16.27 17.93
N GLY A 104 10.09 -16.68 19.19
CA GLY A 104 9.03 -17.32 19.96
C GLY A 104 8.79 -18.80 19.63
N GLN A 105 7.67 -19.31 20.13
CA GLN A 105 7.28 -20.72 20.08
C GLN A 105 5.84 -20.86 19.58
N GLY A 106 5.64 -21.63 18.51
CA GLY A 106 4.32 -22.06 18.03
C GLY A 106 3.89 -23.38 18.66
N ARG A 107 2.61 -23.73 18.50
CA ARG A 107 2.05 -25.02 18.90
C ARG A 107 1.37 -25.66 17.70
N GLN A 108 1.60 -26.95 17.51
CA GLN A 108 0.90 -27.78 16.54
C GLN A 108 0.11 -28.82 17.33
N TYR A 109 -1.21 -28.81 17.14
CA TYR A 109 -2.17 -29.73 17.78
C TYR A 109 -2.37 -30.97 16.91
#